data_AF-A0A966UT29-F1
#
_entry.id   AF-A0A966UT29-F1
#
_cell.length_a   1.000
_cell.length_b   1.000
_cell.length_c   1.000
_cell.angle_alpha   90.00
_cell.angle_beta   90.00
_cell.angle_gamma   90.00
#
_symmetry.space_group_name_H-M   'P 1'
#
loop_
_entity.id
_entity.type
_entity.pdbx_description
1 polymer ?
#
loop_
_entity_poly.entity_id
_entity_poly.type
_entity_poly.pdbx_seq_one_letter_code
_entity_poly.pdbx_strand_id
1 'polypeptide(L)'
;MAVRVDSISFNSELTTGSTDYLLGNVLNSVTATINISVGWFAFASASTKILFAPTTGYPNPDEVIRCNSPLFAEFNLGDTIDVNGTTSNDGSYTIAAIISANEIRLTTSLVNELSSTAEIIGTTPITALNYFYNLIENANAPSYISQIDGSVQKFLAFDLDATDTSTVVPFVGVGAKSWQCGSANIKGNGVDAYFQYFRITHNFLVIPYYVEGEYNDLLAGIKPYNFDNTNSLKYISNFEALYFRTDPNKKQIGSFVSNKGNVGWFDENFNTDLTNYSHTAIVHKTPTNITLPSVEISQNLNTFTFDVVNTTDAPFVINSTLFVLGFSLLSDEIDYTDATKTVEENFYIDRILMLVDNGTSTGNGYYLKNVNTEFISSSVVRVTGNFQFSAGDVTYLSALSGKRYCMTFDVVDDSLTIDNADRVTLLVDANDLYIDTSNDGLIVFDTTIVTMADQPQTGVLTTEAFPTDAIVIRSIIAYDYEINTDFTSIRAKIIAENSTGDSFDLDSFSFNLSTQPKVSDIMQININQPRPFIPSGEDFFQNIIVKRRSDLDAGNLYYYEIDFPILFRWEYWRSLL
;
A
#
# COMPACT_ATOMS: atom_id res chain seq x y z
N MET A 1 31.55 -26.36 -6.92
CA MET A 1 30.69 -25.18 -7.15
C MET A 1 29.39 -25.70 -7.72
N ALA A 2 28.33 -25.42 -6.98
CA ALA A 2 27.08 -26.18 -6.94
C ALA A 2 25.95 -25.52 -7.76
N VAL A 3 25.74 -24.22 -7.54
CA VAL A 3 24.82 -23.36 -8.29
C VAL A 3 25.58 -22.12 -8.76
N ARG A 4 25.46 -21.79 -10.04
CA ARG A 4 26.00 -20.57 -10.66
C ARG A 4 24.85 -19.68 -11.11
N VAL A 5 25.00 -18.38 -10.90
CA VAL A 5 24.14 -17.37 -11.54
C VAL A 5 24.78 -17.02 -12.87
N ASP A 6 24.14 -17.39 -13.97
CA ASP A 6 24.65 -17.17 -15.33
C ASP A 6 24.38 -15.74 -15.79
N SER A 7 23.21 -15.21 -15.45
CA SER A 7 22.86 -13.82 -15.72
C SER A 7 21.73 -13.35 -14.80
N ILE A 8 21.69 -12.04 -14.54
CA ILE A 8 20.55 -11.36 -13.95
C ILE A 8 20.26 -10.10 -14.75
N SER A 9 18.98 -9.79 -14.95
CA SER A 9 18.55 -8.54 -15.56
C SER A 9 17.32 -7.99 -14.85
N PHE A 10 17.22 -6.67 -14.76
CA PHE A 10 16.13 -5.95 -14.14
C PHE A 10 15.40 -5.13 -15.20
N ASN A 11 14.09 -5.31 -15.31
CA ASN A 11 13.21 -4.51 -16.16
C ASN A 11 12.26 -3.74 -15.25
N SER A 12 11.98 -2.48 -15.59
CA SER A 12 11.07 -1.62 -14.82
C SER A 12 9.81 -1.33 -15.63
N GLU A 13 8.65 -1.19 -14.96
CA GLU A 13 7.35 -1.22 -15.66
C GLU A 13 7.08 -0.06 -16.64
N LEU A 14 7.74 1.09 -16.46
CA LEU A 14 7.55 2.28 -17.31
C LEU A 14 8.67 2.47 -18.34
N THR A 15 9.79 1.74 -18.24
CA THR A 15 10.96 1.94 -19.10
C THR A 15 11.17 0.76 -20.04
N THR A 16 11.75 1.06 -21.20
CA THR A 16 12.18 0.02 -22.14
C THR A 16 13.63 -0.39 -21.88
N GLY A 17 13.92 -1.69 -22.05
CA GLY A 17 15.24 -2.26 -21.81
C GLY A 17 15.40 -2.90 -20.44
N SER A 18 16.64 -3.31 -20.12
CA SER A 18 17.01 -3.93 -18.85
C SER A 18 18.41 -3.55 -18.40
N THR A 19 18.63 -3.48 -17.10
CA THR A 19 19.94 -3.29 -16.46
C THR A 19 20.42 -4.58 -15.79
N ASP A 20 21.71 -4.71 -15.50
CA ASP A 20 22.27 -5.81 -14.71
C ASP A 20 22.35 -5.49 -13.20
N TYR A 21 21.89 -4.31 -12.79
CA TYR A 21 21.75 -3.86 -11.42
C TYR A 21 20.34 -3.29 -11.16
N LEU A 22 19.92 -3.24 -9.90
CA LEU A 22 18.62 -2.66 -9.54
C LEU A 22 18.64 -1.14 -9.80
N LEU A 23 17.80 -0.69 -10.74
CA LEU A 23 17.58 0.72 -11.06
C LEU A 23 16.07 1.03 -10.97
N GLY A 24 15.70 2.03 -10.19
CA GLY A 24 14.29 2.40 -9.98
C GLY A 24 14.10 3.39 -8.82
N ASN A 25 12.86 3.68 -8.46
CA ASN A 25 12.51 4.44 -7.27
C ASN A 25 11.66 3.59 -6.33
N VAL A 26 11.48 4.07 -5.10
CA VAL A 26 10.51 3.48 -4.15
C VAL A 26 9.13 3.27 -4.79
N LEU A 27 8.45 2.18 -4.40
CA LEU A 27 7.14 1.77 -4.93
C LEU A 27 7.08 1.43 -6.44
N ASN A 28 8.21 1.44 -7.15
CA ASN A 28 8.26 0.97 -8.54
C ASN A 28 8.11 -0.55 -8.59
N SER A 29 7.38 -1.05 -9.58
CA SER A 29 7.37 -2.49 -9.87
C SER A 29 8.55 -2.85 -10.77
N VAL A 30 9.39 -3.76 -10.29
CA VAL A 30 10.58 -4.25 -10.98
C VAL A 30 10.47 -5.76 -11.21
N THR A 31 10.84 -6.19 -12.41
CA THR A 31 10.94 -7.60 -12.78
C THR A 31 12.41 -8.00 -12.85
N ALA A 32 12.86 -8.86 -11.94
CA ALA A 32 14.15 -9.54 -12.02
C ALA A 32 14.01 -10.84 -12.82
N THR A 33 14.79 -10.99 -13.90
CA THR A 33 14.97 -12.26 -14.61
C THR A 33 16.35 -12.83 -14.26
N ILE A 34 16.38 -14.03 -13.68
CA ILE A 34 17.60 -14.69 -13.21
C ILE A 34 17.75 -16.03 -13.92
N ASN A 35 18.88 -16.25 -14.58
CA ASN A 35 19.24 -17.56 -15.12
C ASN A 35 20.28 -18.20 -14.21
N ILE A 36 19.99 -19.41 -13.76
CA ILE A 36 20.89 -20.20 -12.92
C ILE A 36 21.22 -21.53 -13.58
N SER A 37 22.42 -22.03 -13.31
CA SER A 37 22.86 -23.38 -13.65
C SER A 37 23.28 -24.12 -12.40
N VAL A 38 22.89 -25.39 -12.32
CA VAL A 38 23.20 -26.29 -11.20
C VAL A 38 24.01 -27.46 -11.74
N GLY A 39 25.17 -27.73 -11.15
CA GLY A 39 26.04 -28.81 -11.60
C GLY A 39 27.15 -29.10 -10.59
N TRP A 40 27.57 -30.35 -10.51
CA TRP A 40 28.71 -30.77 -9.69
C TRP A 40 29.48 -31.86 -10.42
N PHE A 41 30.80 -31.73 -10.45
CA PHE A 41 31.67 -32.54 -11.29
C PHE A 41 33.06 -32.70 -10.65
N ALA A 42 33.72 -33.81 -10.97
CA ALA A 42 35.08 -34.12 -10.60
C ALA A 42 35.88 -34.51 -11.85
N PHE A 43 36.89 -33.71 -12.17
CA PHE A 43 37.75 -33.93 -13.33
C PHE A 43 39.11 -34.46 -12.92
N ALA A 44 39.52 -35.57 -13.52
CA ALA A 44 40.90 -36.00 -13.46
C ALA A 44 41.80 -35.07 -14.29
N SER A 45 43.05 -34.94 -13.88
CA SER A 45 44.09 -34.21 -14.59
C SER A 45 45.45 -34.85 -14.32
N ALA A 46 46.50 -34.31 -14.95
CA ALA A 46 47.87 -34.79 -14.74
C ALA A 46 48.31 -34.71 -13.27
N SER A 47 47.88 -33.68 -12.53
CA SER A 47 48.18 -33.46 -11.11
C SER A 47 47.16 -34.09 -10.16
N THR A 48 45.94 -34.32 -10.65
CA THR A 48 44.81 -34.80 -9.85
C THR A 48 44.22 -36.06 -10.48
N LYS A 49 44.75 -37.23 -10.13
CA LYS A 49 44.29 -38.50 -10.72
C LYS A 49 43.12 -39.07 -9.92
N ILE A 50 42.24 -39.79 -10.60
CA ILE A 50 41.13 -40.50 -10.00
C ILE A 50 41.42 -42.00 -10.06
N LEU A 51 41.45 -42.64 -8.90
CA LEU A 51 41.66 -44.07 -8.74
C LEU A 51 40.31 -44.75 -8.50
N PHE A 52 39.93 -45.63 -9.41
CA PHE A 52 38.81 -46.54 -9.31
C PHE A 52 39.27 -47.86 -8.71
N ALA A 53 38.43 -48.46 -7.87
CA ALA A 53 38.64 -49.77 -7.25
C ALA A 53 40.02 -49.98 -6.57
N PRO A 54 40.43 -49.16 -5.57
CA PRO A 54 41.74 -49.23 -4.93
C PRO A 54 42.04 -50.59 -4.28
N THR A 55 43.16 -51.23 -4.61
CA THR A 55 43.46 -52.63 -4.23
C THR A 55 43.68 -52.92 -2.73
N THR A 56 43.87 -51.91 -1.88
CA THR A 56 44.15 -52.09 -0.44
C THR A 56 43.50 -51.01 0.40
N GLY A 57 43.06 -51.35 1.61
CA GLY A 57 42.63 -50.39 2.64
C GLY A 57 41.13 -50.27 2.88
N TYR A 58 40.29 -51.03 2.15
CA TYR A 58 38.83 -50.93 2.24
C TYR A 58 38.15 -52.30 2.28
N PRO A 59 37.06 -52.46 3.05
CA PRO A 59 36.07 -53.49 2.78
C PRO A 59 35.32 -53.14 1.49
N ASN A 60 35.26 -54.08 0.53
CA ASN A 60 34.77 -53.90 -0.86
C ASN A 60 35.52 -52.80 -1.62
N PRO A 61 36.83 -53.02 -1.91
CA PRO A 61 37.64 -52.04 -2.62
C PRO A 61 37.12 -51.71 -4.02
N ASP A 62 36.43 -52.66 -4.66
CA ASP A 62 35.85 -52.55 -5.99
C ASP A 62 34.73 -51.51 -6.08
N GLU A 63 34.14 -51.04 -4.99
CA GLU A 63 33.07 -50.04 -5.01
C GLU A 63 33.59 -48.60 -4.82
N VAL A 64 34.89 -48.39 -4.65
CA VAL A 64 35.45 -47.11 -4.18
C VAL A 64 36.08 -46.31 -5.33
N ILE A 65 35.80 -45.00 -5.34
CA ILE A 65 36.52 -44.00 -6.14
C ILE A 65 37.26 -43.07 -5.18
N ARG A 66 38.56 -42.88 -5.44
CA ARG A 66 39.44 -42.06 -4.61
C ARG A 66 40.24 -41.06 -5.45
N CYS A 67 40.46 -39.88 -4.90
CA CYS A 67 41.32 -38.85 -5.49
C CYS A 67 42.31 -38.29 -4.47
N ASN A 68 43.44 -37.73 -4.95
CA ASN A 68 44.40 -36.99 -4.14
C ASN A 68 44.01 -35.51 -3.90
N SER A 69 42.81 -35.10 -4.33
CA SER A 69 42.24 -33.76 -4.16
C SER A 69 40.78 -33.86 -3.68
N PRO A 70 40.25 -32.86 -2.96
CA PRO A 70 38.88 -32.87 -2.44
C PRO A 70 37.81 -32.64 -3.55
N LEU A 71 37.82 -33.47 -4.60
CA LEU A 71 36.93 -33.33 -5.75
C LEU A 71 35.47 -33.72 -5.47
N PHE A 72 35.21 -34.49 -4.42
CA PHE A 72 33.88 -35.00 -4.09
C PHE A 72 33.17 -34.20 -3.00
N ALA A 73 33.66 -33.01 -2.65
CA ALA A 73 33.08 -32.18 -1.58
C ALA A 73 31.62 -31.79 -1.82
N GLU A 74 31.19 -31.71 -3.08
CA GLU A 74 29.84 -31.27 -3.50
C GLU A 74 28.90 -32.44 -3.80
N PHE A 75 29.39 -33.68 -3.74
CA PHE A 75 28.60 -34.88 -4.02
C PHE A 75 27.91 -35.38 -2.74
N ASN A 76 26.72 -35.94 -2.89
CA ASN A 76 25.89 -36.40 -1.80
C ASN A 76 25.60 -37.91 -1.88
N LEU A 77 25.28 -38.50 -0.72
CA LEU A 77 24.79 -39.87 -0.65
C LEU A 77 23.54 -40.03 -1.51
N GLY A 78 23.52 -41.04 -2.39
CA GLY A 78 22.41 -41.36 -3.27
C GLY A 78 22.41 -40.58 -4.59
N ASP A 79 23.40 -39.71 -4.83
CA ASP A 79 23.51 -39.04 -6.12
C ASP A 79 23.72 -40.05 -7.25
N THR A 80 23.06 -39.81 -8.38
CA THR A 80 23.41 -40.46 -9.64
C THR A 80 24.56 -39.70 -10.29
N ILE A 81 25.54 -40.44 -10.80
CA ILE A 81 26.72 -39.89 -11.47
C ILE A 81 26.94 -40.61 -12.79
N ASP A 82 27.46 -39.89 -13.78
CA ASP A 82 28.03 -40.46 -14.99
C ASP A 82 29.56 -40.37 -14.92
N VAL A 83 30.21 -41.50 -15.18
CA VAL A 83 31.67 -41.60 -15.34
C VAL A 83 31.96 -41.71 -16.82
N ASN A 84 32.84 -40.84 -17.32
CA ASN A 84 33.28 -40.82 -18.72
C ASN A 84 34.81 -40.72 -18.79
N GLY A 85 35.39 -41.07 -19.95
CA GLY A 85 36.81 -40.85 -20.21
C GLY A 85 37.74 -41.84 -19.48
N THR A 86 37.22 -43.02 -19.16
CA THR A 86 37.95 -44.15 -18.59
C THR A 86 38.06 -45.31 -19.59
N THR A 87 38.91 -46.28 -19.28
CA THR A 87 39.06 -47.49 -20.11
C THR A 87 38.01 -48.54 -19.76
N SER A 88 37.65 -48.65 -18.48
CA SER A 88 36.86 -49.78 -17.98
C SER A 88 35.63 -49.40 -17.14
N ASN A 89 35.47 -48.13 -16.81
CA ASN A 89 34.51 -47.68 -15.80
C ASN A 89 33.47 -46.69 -16.33
N ASP A 90 33.39 -46.46 -17.65
CA ASP A 90 32.42 -45.54 -18.23
C ASP A 90 30.99 -46.06 -18.03
N GLY A 91 30.08 -45.19 -17.60
CA GLY A 91 28.68 -45.52 -17.34
C GLY A 91 28.05 -44.71 -16.20
N SER A 92 26.80 -45.05 -15.89
CA SER A 92 26.02 -44.40 -14.83
C SER A 92 26.05 -45.22 -13.54
N TYR A 93 26.21 -44.53 -12.41
CA TYR A 93 26.33 -45.14 -11.08
C TYR A 93 25.56 -44.35 -10.02
N THR A 94 25.39 -44.96 -8.84
CA THR A 94 24.80 -44.28 -7.67
C THR A 94 25.79 -44.29 -6.52
N ILE A 95 25.94 -43.15 -5.83
CA ILE A 95 26.78 -43.02 -4.64
C ILE A 95 26.11 -43.71 -3.45
N ALA A 96 26.75 -44.74 -2.92
CA ALA A 96 26.34 -45.48 -1.73
C ALA A 96 26.88 -44.91 -0.41
N ALA A 97 27.98 -44.14 -0.45
CA ALA A 97 28.51 -43.42 0.72
C ALA A 97 29.48 -42.29 0.32
N ILE A 98 29.48 -41.21 1.10
CA ILE A 98 30.55 -40.19 1.09
C ILE A 98 31.53 -40.53 2.21
N ILE A 99 32.73 -40.98 1.86
CA ILE A 99 33.76 -41.37 2.84
C ILE A 99 34.55 -40.14 3.28
N SER A 100 34.87 -39.26 2.34
CA SER A 100 35.48 -37.94 2.58
C SER A 100 35.31 -37.05 1.34
N ALA A 101 35.75 -35.79 1.40
CA ALA A 101 35.80 -34.93 0.21
C ALA A 101 36.69 -35.49 -0.93
N ASN A 102 37.54 -36.49 -0.64
CA ASN A 102 38.45 -37.12 -1.57
C ASN A 102 37.99 -38.53 -1.98
N GLU A 103 36.91 -39.04 -1.41
CA GLU A 103 36.55 -40.44 -1.57
C GLU A 103 35.05 -40.71 -1.46
N ILE A 104 34.52 -41.44 -2.44
CA ILE A 104 33.14 -41.88 -2.50
C ILE A 104 33.06 -43.39 -2.75
N ARG A 105 31.96 -43.99 -2.33
CA ARG A 105 31.61 -45.39 -2.61
C ARG A 105 30.38 -45.45 -3.47
N LEU A 106 30.35 -46.38 -4.43
CA LEU A 106 29.23 -46.63 -5.34
C LEU A 106 28.47 -47.90 -4.96
N THR A 107 27.28 -48.08 -5.53
CA THR A 107 26.46 -49.30 -5.37
C THR A 107 26.91 -50.48 -6.24
N THR A 108 27.84 -50.24 -7.16
CA THR A 108 28.25 -51.20 -8.21
C THR A 108 29.77 -51.34 -8.20
N SER A 109 30.26 -52.56 -8.40
CA SER A 109 31.68 -52.84 -8.55
C SER A 109 32.28 -52.19 -9.79
N LEU A 110 33.46 -51.60 -9.62
CA LEU A 110 34.31 -50.95 -10.60
C LEU A 110 35.54 -51.84 -10.88
N VAL A 111 36.21 -51.54 -11.98
CA VAL A 111 37.49 -52.15 -12.35
C VAL A 111 38.64 -51.26 -11.89
N ASN A 112 39.70 -51.86 -11.32
CA ASN A 112 40.87 -51.11 -10.87
C ASN A 112 41.47 -50.32 -12.04
N GLU A 113 41.47 -49.01 -11.90
CA GLU A 113 41.95 -48.10 -12.93
C GLU A 113 42.43 -46.80 -12.28
N LEU A 114 43.62 -46.33 -12.66
CA LEU A 114 44.07 -44.98 -12.33
C LEU A 114 43.94 -44.11 -13.58
N SER A 115 42.94 -43.23 -13.61
CA SER A 115 42.69 -42.36 -14.74
C SER A 115 43.20 -40.93 -14.52
N SER A 116 43.72 -40.34 -15.58
CA SER A 116 44.08 -38.92 -15.68
C SER A 116 43.16 -38.12 -16.60
N THR A 117 42.12 -38.77 -17.14
CA THR A 117 41.16 -38.21 -18.11
C THR A 117 39.70 -38.44 -17.70
N ALA A 118 39.47 -39.14 -16.59
CA ALA A 118 38.12 -39.40 -16.09
C ALA A 118 37.37 -38.11 -15.78
N GLU A 119 36.10 -38.10 -16.15
CA GLU A 119 35.14 -37.06 -15.82
C GLU A 119 34.01 -37.73 -15.06
N ILE A 120 33.74 -37.26 -13.84
CA ILE A 120 32.62 -37.73 -13.03
C ILE A 120 31.65 -36.59 -12.88
N ILE A 121 30.43 -36.77 -13.34
CA ILE A 121 29.43 -35.70 -13.45
C ILE A 121 28.19 -36.13 -12.69
N GLY A 122 27.66 -35.25 -11.83
CA GLY A 122 26.39 -35.48 -11.16
C GLY A 122 25.20 -35.31 -12.09
N THR A 123 24.29 -36.28 -12.09
CA THR A 123 23.11 -36.32 -12.97
C THR A 123 21.78 -36.35 -12.20
N THR A 124 21.82 -36.31 -10.86
CA THR A 124 20.60 -36.31 -10.03
C THR A 124 19.70 -35.13 -10.42
N PRO A 125 18.44 -35.34 -10.81
CA PRO A 125 17.55 -34.22 -11.14
C PRO A 125 17.30 -33.30 -9.95
N ILE A 126 17.33 -31.99 -10.18
CA ILE A 126 16.88 -30.98 -9.20
C ILE A 126 15.37 -30.84 -9.31
N THR A 127 14.64 -31.17 -8.24
CA THR A 127 13.17 -31.16 -8.24
C THR A 127 12.57 -30.06 -7.38
N ALA A 128 13.38 -29.31 -6.62
CA ALA A 128 12.92 -28.20 -5.79
C ALA A 128 14.00 -27.13 -5.63
N LEU A 129 13.58 -25.89 -5.32
CA LEU A 129 14.48 -24.75 -5.13
C LEU A 129 13.97 -23.85 -4.00
N ASN A 130 14.81 -23.59 -3.00
CA ASN A 130 14.59 -22.43 -2.13
C ASN A 130 15.22 -21.19 -2.78
N TYR A 131 14.46 -20.11 -2.81
CA TYR A 131 14.88 -18.83 -3.35
C TYR A 131 14.72 -17.76 -2.26
N PHE A 132 15.84 -17.20 -1.85
CA PHE A 132 15.88 -16.10 -0.88
C PHE A 132 16.16 -14.82 -1.65
N TYR A 133 15.50 -13.73 -1.27
CA TYR A 133 15.81 -12.40 -1.77
C TYR A 133 15.72 -11.37 -0.66
N ASN A 134 16.30 -10.20 -0.90
CA ASN A 134 16.04 -9.01 -0.12
C ASN A 134 16.47 -7.76 -0.90
N LEU A 135 15.96 -6.60 -0.49
CA LEU A 135 16.48 -5.31 -0.87
C LEU A 135 17.23 -4.73 0.33
N ILE A 136 18.53 -4.51 0.18
CA ILE A 136 19.38 -4.03 1.27
C ILE A 136 20.25 -2.87 0.79
N GLU A 137 20.74 -2.06 1.72
CA GLU A 137 21.70 -1.01 1.39
C GLU A 137 22.96 -1.57 0.69
N ASN A 138 23.51 -0.79 -0.25
CA ASN A 138 24.71 -1.10 -1.01
C ASN A 138 25.89 -1.54 -0.13
N ALA A 139 26.09 -0.86 1.01
CA ALA A 139 27.18 -1.13 1.94
C ALA A 139 26.96 -2.37 2.84
N ASN A 140 25.71 -2.83 2.98
CA ASN A 140 25.37 -3.89 3.90
C ASN A 140 25.83 -5.27 3.42
N ALA A 141 26.20 -6.11 4.39
CA ALA A 141 26.44 -7.52 4.17
C ALA A 141 25.12 -8.24 3.82
N PRO A 142 25.16 -9.34 3.04
CA PRO A 142 23.96 -10.09 2.68
C PRO A 142 23.15 -10.52 3.90
N SER A 143 21.87 -10.17 3.91
CA SER A 143 20.88 -10.61 4.90
C SER A 143 19.55 -10.79 4.20
N TYR A 144 18.90 -11.92 4.45
CA TYR A 144 17.57 -12.25 3.91
C TYR A 144 16.46 -12.00 4.94
N ILE A 145 16.75 -11.16 5.93
CA ILE A 145 15.80 -10.74 6.97
C ILE A 145 15.08 -9.49 6.48
N SER A 146 13.75 -9.54 6.46
CA SER A 146 12.90 -8.45 6.05
C SER A 146 13.08 -7.23 6.97
N GLN A 147 13.18 -6.05 6.36
CA GLN A 147 13.18 -4.79 7.08
C GLN A 147 11.78 -4.39 7.58
N ILE A 148 10.73 -5.05 7.11
CA ILE A 148 9.33 -4.78 7.52
C ILE A 148 9.00 -5.47 8.84
N ASP A 149 9.27 -6.77 8.95
CA ASP A 149 8.78 -7.62 10.06
C ASP A 149 9.87 -8.47 10.74
N GLY A 150 11.13 -8.36 10.30
CA GLY A 150 12.24 -9.15 10.85
C GLY A 150 12.22 -10.65 10.53
N SER A 151 11.30 -11.12 9.69
CA SER A 151 11.21 -12.52 9.27
C SER A 151 12.13 -12.82 8.07
N VAL A 152 12.42 -14.10 7.81
CA VAL A 152 13.26 -14.49 6.67
C VAL A 152 12.43 -14.52 5.39
N GLN A 153 12.84 -13.76 4.39
CA GLN A 153 12.23 -13.72 3.06
C GLN A 153 12.66 -14.95 2.25
N LYS A 154 11.74 -15.89 2.07
CA LYS A 154 12.00 -17.15 1.37
C LYS A 154 10.82 -17.62 0.55
N PHE A 155 11.11 -17.95 -0.70
CA PHE A 155 10.24 -18.63 -1.63
C PHE A 155 10.65 -20.10 -1.80
N LEU A 156 9.68 -20.99 -2.02
CA LEU A 156 9.90 -22.41 -2.31
C LEU A 156 9.09 -22.84 -3.54
N ALA A 157 9.76 -23.51 -4.48
CA ALA A 157 9.15 -24.21 -5.61
C ALA A 157 9.53 -25.69 -5.59
N PHE A 158 8.64 -26.55 -6.11
CA PHE A 158 8.80 -28.00 -6.19
C PHE A 158 8.27 -28.54 -7.51
N ASP A 159 8.45 -29.84 -7.76
CA ASP A 159 8.15 -30.50 -9.04
C ASP A 159 8.86 -29.83 -10.23
N LEU A 160 10.10 -29.40 -10.00
CA LEU A 160 10.94 -28.82 -11.04
C LEU A 160 11.50 -29.90 -11.96
N ASP A 161 11.55 -29.58 -13.24
CA ASP A 161 12.22 -30.36 -14.28
C ASP A 161 13.03 -29.40 -15.15
N ALA A 162 14.36 -29.54 -15.14
CA ALA A 162 15.25 -28.69 -15.93
C ALA A 162 15.01 -28.84 -17.45
N THR A 163 14.51 -30.00 -17.89
CA THR A 163 14.21 -30.28 -19.30
C THR A 163 12.88 -29.69 -19.77
N ASP A 164 11.95 -29.43 -18.85
CA ASP A 164 10.67 -28.78 -19.16
C ASP A 164 10.84 -27.26 -19.25
N THR A 165 10.99 -26.78 -20.48
CA THR A 165 11.16 -25.35 -20.79
C THR A 165 9.85 -24.56 -20.94
N SER A 166 8.72 -25.27 -20.83
CA SER A 166 7.38 -24.73 -21.10
C SER A 166 6.59 -24.47 -19.83
N THR A 167 6.62 -25.40 -18.87
CA THR A 167 5.85 -25.29 -17.63
C THR A 167 6.43 -24.23 -16.70
N VAL A 168 5.62 -23.25 -16.33
CA VAL A 168 5.96 -22.24 -15.33
C VAL A 168 5.42 -22.69 -13.98
N VAL A 169 6.31 -22.88 -13.02
CA VAL A 169 6.01 -23.27 -11.65
C VAL A 169 6.04 -22.02 -10.77
N PRO A 170 4.95 -21.68 -10.06
CA PRO A 170 4.95 -20.57 -9.13
C PRO A 170 5.75 -20.91 -7.88
N PHE A 171 6.53 -19.96 -7.40
CA PHE A 171 7.05 -20.03 -6.05
C PHE A 171 5.94 -19.72 -5.03
N VAL A 172 6.03 -20.35 -3.87
CA VAL A 172 5.17 -20.04 -2.73
C VAL A 172 6.01 -19.42 -1.61
N GLY A 173 5.58 -18.27 -1.10
CA GLY A 173 6.21 -17.61 0.04
C GLY A 173 6.10 -18.45 1.31
N VAL A 174 7.20 -18.57 2.05
CA VAL A 174 7.29 -19.40 3.25
C VAL A 174 7.38 -18.50 4.47
N GLY A 175 6.47 -18.69 5.44
CA GLY A 175 6.45 -17.93 6.68
C GLY A 175 5.39 -16.83 6.66
N ALA A 176 5.70 -15.69 7.27
CA ALA A 176 4.81 -14.53 7.32
C ALA A 176 4.49 -13.99 5.91
N LYS A 177 3.30 -13.43 5.71
CA LYS A 177 2.94 -12.76 4.46
C LYS A 177 3.35 -11.30 4.42
N SER A 178 3.63 -10.67 5.56
CA SER A 178 3.93 -9.23 5.71
C SER A 178 5.16 -8.74 4.93
N TRP A 179 6.06 -9.63 4.50
CA TRP A 179 7.16 -9.29 3.59
C TRP A 179 6.90 -9.66 2.13
N GLN A 180 5.89 -10.49 1.87
CA GLN A 180 5.60 -11.02 0.54
C GLN A 180 4.98 -9.90 -0.29
N CYS A 181 5.61 -9.61 -1.43
CA CYS A 181 5.18 -8.60 -2.38
C CYS A 181 5.38 -9.13 -3.80
N GLY A 182 4.44 -8.86 -4.69
CA GLY A 182 4.48 -9.29 -6.08
C GLY A 182 4.42 -10.81 -6.26
N SER A 183 5.25 -11.36 -7.15
CA SER A 183 5.20 -12.78 -7.51
C SER A 183 6.56 -13.30 -7.99
N ALA A 184 6.86 -14.56 -7.69
CA ALA A 184 8.04 -15.26 -8.22
C ALA A 184 7.63 -16.55 -8.94
N ASN A 185 8.26 -16.83 -10.07
CA ASN A 185 8.05 -18.03 -10.87
C ASN A 185 9.38 -18.62 -11.33
N ILE A 186 9.41 -19.92 -11.60
CA ILE A 186 10.55 -20.65 -12.14
C ILE A 186 10.12 -21.62 -13.24
N LYS A 187 11.00 -21.86 -14.20
CA LYS A 187 10.86 -22.95 -15.19
C LYS A 187 12.21 -23.56 -15.52
N GLY A 188 12.19 -24.78 -16.07
CA GLY A 188 13.37 -25.38 -16.69
C GLY A 188 13.85 -24.54 -17.87
N ASN A 189 15.15 -24.61 -18.14
CA ASN A 189 15.78 -23.88 -19.24
C ASN A 189 16.74 -24.78 -20.05
N GLY A 190 16.58 -26.09 -19.92
CA GLY A 190 17.38 -27.11 -20.59
C GLY A 190 18.41 -27.77 -19.69
N VAL A 191 19.12 -28.73 -20.27
CA VAL A 191 20.25 -29.44 -19.65
C VAL A 191 21.36 -29.56 -20.68
N ASP A 192 22.61 -29.58 -20.22
CA ASP A 192 23.75 -30.03 -21.03
C ASP A 192 24.49 -31.18 -20.32
N ALA A 193 25.69 -31.50 -20.78
CA ALA A 193 26.47 -32.58 -20.18
C ALA A 193 26.86 -32.35 -18.71
N TYR A 194 26.87 -31.10 -18.23
CA TYR A 194 27.40 -30.71 -16.93
C TYR A 194 26.40 -29.99 -16.02
N PHE A 195 25.37 -29.37 -16.60
CA PHE A 195 24.49 -28.45 -15.92
C PHE A 195 23.02 -28.70 -16.22
N GLN A 196 22.21 -28.45 -15.20
CA GLN A 196 20.77 -28.26 -15.28
C GLN A 196 20.49 -26.76 -15.20
N TYR A 197 19.74 -26.22 -16.16
CA TYR A 197 19.46 -24.79 -16.26
C TYR A 197 18.04 -24.47 -15.82
N PHE A 198 17.88 -23.35 -15.11
CA PHE A 198 16.59 -22.82 -14.70
C PHE A 198 16.52 -21.32 -14.93
N ARG A 199 15.31 -20.84 -15.22
CA ARG A 199 15.01 -19.41 -15.33
C ARG A 199 13.98 -19.02 -14.29
N ILE A 200 14.33 -18.02 -13.47
CA ILE A 200 13.48 -17.41 -12.45
C ILE A 200 13.02 -16.05 -12.95
N THR A 201 11.75 -15.73 -12.72
CA THR A 201 11.16 -14.41 -12.95
C THR A 201 10.49 -13.94 -11.67
N HIS A 202 10.98 -12.85 -11.10
CA HIS A 202 10.52 -12.30 -9.83
C HIS A 202 10.08 -10.84 -10.02
N ASN A 203 8.79 -10.60 -9.84
CA ASN A 203 8.16 -9.29 -9.82
C ASN A 203 8.03 -8.84 -8.37
N PHE A 204 8.51 -7.65 -8.04
CA PHE A 204 8.43 -7.09 -6.69
C PHE A 204 8.29 -5.56 -6.75
N LEU A 205 7.74 -4.98 -5.69
CA LEU A 205 7.82 -3.53 -5.47
C LEU A 205 9.12 -3.19 -4.74
N VAL A 206 9.69 -2.03 -5.05
CA VAL A 206 10.84 -1.49 -4.33
C VAL A 206 10.39 -0.98 -2.95
N ILE A 207 10.67 -1.77 -1.91
CA ILE A 207 10.27 -1.57 -0.51
C ILE A 207 11.44 -1.91 0.45
N PRO A 208 11.44 -1.40 1.69
CA PRO A 208 10.47 -0.49 2.30
C PRO A 208 10.64 0.96 1.78
N TYR A 209 9.52 1.68 1.72
CA TYR A 209 9.45 3.11 1.37
C TYR A 209 8.97 3.95 2.57
N TYR A 210 8.58 3.30 3.66
CA TYR A 210 8.09 3.91 4.89
C TYR A 210 8.22 2.90 6.03
N VAL A 211 8.66 3.37 7.20
CA VAL A 211 8.47 2.70 8.49
C VAL A 211 7.91 3.67 9.53
N GLU A 212 7.32 3.14 10.61
CA GLU A 212 6.75 3.97 11.67
C GLU A 212 7.81 4.93 12.24
N GLY A 213 7.41 6.20 12.42
CA GLY A 213 8.27 7.28 12.91
C GLY A 213 8.82 8.19 11.81
N GLU A 214 8.80 7.76 10.54
CA GLU A 214 9.34 8.54 9.41
C GLU A 214 8.35 9.56 8.83
N TYR A 215 7.11 9.63 9.33
CA TYR A 215 6.07 10.47 8.71
C TYR A 215 6.44 11.96 8.67
N ASN A 216 6.99 12.51 9.76
CA ASN A 216 7.40 13.92 9.78
C ASN A 216 8.59 14.18 8.85
N ASP A 217 9.49 13.21 8.71
CA ASP A 217 10.65 13.29 7.82
C ASP A 217 10.18 13.23 6.36
N LEU A 218 9.22 12.36 6.04
CA LEU A 218 8.55 12.30 4.74
C LEU A 218 7.94 13.66 4.36
N LEU A 219 7.18 14.30 5.26
CA LEU A 219 6.60 15.63 5.03
C LEU A 219 7.65 16.74 4.87
N ALA A 220 8.81 16.58 5.49
CA ALA A 220 9.92 17.52 5.41
C ALA A 220 10.84 17.26 4.19
N GLY A 221 10.58 16.21 3.40
CA GLY A 221 11.47 15.79 2.30
C GLY A 221 12.81 15.25 2.78
N ILE A 222 12.89 14.77 4.03
CA ILE A 222 14.07 14.15 4.60
C ILE A 222 14.02 12.67 4.27
N LYS A 223 14.89 12.24 3.35
CA LYS A 223 14.99 10.83 2.97
C LYS A 223 15.69 9.98 4.05
N PRO A 224 15.25 8.74 4.28
CA PRO A 224 15.93 7.79 5.13
C PRO A 224 17.36 7.49 4.67
N TYR A 225 18.20 7.08 5.63
CA TYR A 225 19.63 6.87 5.44
C TYR A 225 19.99 5.90 4.30
N ASN A 226 19.14 4.90 4.05
CA ASN A 226 19.29 3.90 2.98
C ASN A 226 19.09 4.46 1.57
N PHE A 227 18.69 5.73 1.44
CA PHE A 227 18.55 6.47 0.18
C PHE A 227 19.43 7.74 0.15
N ASP A 228 20.31 7.93 1.14
CA ASP A 228 21.19 9.10 1.20
C ASP A 228 22.48 8.90 0.38
N ASN A 229 22.60 9.63 -0.74
CA ASN A 229 23.80 9.73 -1.57
C ASN A 229 24.31 8.37 -2.10
N THR A 230 25.41 7.80 -1.58
CA THR A 230 25.91 6.50 -2.07
C THR A 230 25.16 5.31 -1.47
N ASN A 231 24.34 5.58 -0.44
CA ASN A 231 23.50 4.58 0.21
C ASN A 231 22.24 4.44 -0.64
N SER A 232 22.07 3.25 -1.17
CA SER A 232 20.98 2.92 -2.06
C SER A 232 20.66 1.44 -1.93
N LEU A 233 19.48 1.02 -2.34
CA LEU A 233 19.09 -0.37 -2.28
C LEU A 233 19.73 -1.17 -3.42
N LYS A 234 20.33 -2.32 -3.10
CA LYS A 234 20.71 -3.38 -4.03
C LYS A 234 19.81 -4.59 -3.86
N TYR A 235 19.61 -5.28 -4.96
CA TYR A 235 18.95 -6.57 -4.99
C TYR A 235 19.95 -7.68 -4.65
N ILE A 236 19.63 -8.53 -3.68
CA ILE A 236 20.41 -9.73 -3.37
C ILE A 236 19.55 -10.99 -3.51
N SER A 237 20.18 -12.11 -3.86
CA SER A 237 19.49 -13.41 -3.86
C SER A 237 20.41 -14.57 -3.48
N ASN A 238 19.81 -15.63 -2.95
CA ASN A 238 20.47 -16.91 -2.68
C ASN A 238 19.57 -18.07 -3.10
N PHE A 239 20.20 -19.15 -3.55
CA PHE A 239 19.55 -20.29 -4.15
C PHE A 239 20.01 -21.56 -3.45
N GLU A 240 19.07 -22.41 -3.06
CA GLU A 240 19.35 -23.76 -2.57
C GLU A 240 18.60 -24.77 -3.44
N ALA A 241 19.30 -25.38 -4.38
CA ALA A 241 18.76 -26.39 -5.28
C ALA A 241 18.74 -27.75 -4.58
N LEU A 242 17.54 -28.35 -4.50
CA LEU A 242 17.23 -29.55 -3.73
C LEU A 242 16.88 -30.69 -4.68
N TYR A 243 17.40 -31.89 -4.39
CA TYR A 243 17.00 -33.11 -5.10
C TYR A 243 15.62 -33.61 -4.69
N PHE A 244 15.23 -33.33 -3.44
CA PHE A 244 13.94 -33.68 -2.88
C PHE A 244 13.49 -32.60 -1.91
N ARG A 245 12.21 -32.24 -1.97
CA ARG A 245 11.61 -31.21 -1.08
C ARG A 245 11.82 -31.52 0.41
N THR A 246 11.79 -32.79 0.79
CA THR A 246 11.78 -33.23 2.20
C THR A 246 13.17 -33.43 2.80
N ASP A 247 14.24 -33.36 2.00
CA ASP A 247 15.60 -33.60 2.47
C ASP A 247 16.45 -32.32 2.37
N PRO A 248 16.49 -31.51 3.43
CA PRO A 248 17.27 -30.26 3.44
C PRO A 248 18.79 -30.50 3.50
N ASN A 249 19.23 -31.75 3.71
CA ASN A 249 20.65 -32.08 3.87
C ASN A 249 21.34 -32.33 2.54
N LYS A 250 20.59 -32.46 1.44
CA LYS A 250 21.14 -32.66 0.10
C LYS A 250 20.77 -31.48 -0.80
N LYS A 251 21.67 -30.50 -0.85
CA LYS A 251 21.46 -29.27 -1.59
C LYS A 251 22.73 -28.73 -2.22
N GLN A 252 22.53 -28.04 -3.33
CA GLN A 252 23.52 -27.26 -4.04
C GLN A 252 23.23 -25.77 -3.77
N ILE A 253 24.24 -24.96 -3.44
CA ILE A 253 24.06 -23.55 -3.01
C ILE A 253 24.75 -22.58 -3.98
N GLY A 254 24.13 -21.42 -4.21
CA GLY A 254 24.73 -20.31 -4.92
C GLY A 254 24.07 -18.98 -4.58
N SER A 255 24.79 -17.86 -4.75
CA SER A 255 24.33 -16.53 -4.33
C SER A 255 24.67 -15.45 -5.35
N PHE A 256 23.84 -14.42 -5.43
CA PHE A 256 24.11 -13.17 -6.14
C PHE A 256 24.13 -11.99 -5.17
N VAL A 257 25.26 -11.29 -5.12
CA VAL A 257 25.52 -10.17 -4.19
C VAL A 257 26.29 -9.01 -4.86
N SER A 258 26.76 -9.18 -6.11
CA SER A 258 27.89 -8.42 -6.64
C SER A 258 27.57 -6.97 -7.05
N ASN A 259 26.35 -6.70 -7.50
CA ASN A 259 26.04 -5.42 -8.14
C ASN A 259 25.40 -4.45 -7.15
N LYS A 260 25.97 -3.25 -7.05
CA LYS A 260 25.35 -2.14 -6.32
C LYS A 260 24.13 -1.67 -7.09
N GLY A 261 23.05 -1.35 -6.39
CA GLY A 261 21.87 -0.74 -6.99
C GLY A 261 21.92 0.79 -6.97
N ASN A 262 21.00 1.37 -7.71
CA ASN A 262 20.73 2.80 -7.81
C ASN A 262 19.21 3.00 -7.72
N VAL A 263 18.73 3.05 -6.49
CA VAL A 263 17.34 3.27 -6.14
C VAL A 263 17.16 4.64 -5.48
N GLY A 264 16.25 5.44 -6.02
CA GLY A 264 15.86 6.75 -5.49
C GLY A 264 14.71 6.72 -4.50
N TRP A 265 14.67 7.74 -3.65
CA TRP A 265 13.50 8.11 -2.85
C TRP A 265 12.47 8.86 -3.72
N PHE A 266 11.47 9.47 -3.08
CA PHE A 266 10.52 10.37 -3.74
C PHE A 266 11.21 11.63 -4.27
N ASP A 267 10.65 12.20 -5.34
CA ASP A 267 11.02 13.49 -5.93
C ASP A 267 12.46 13.60 -6.47
N GLU A 268 13.09 12.45 -6.76
CA GLU A 268 14.39 12.38 -7.43
C GLU A 268 14.42 11.32 -8.53
N ASN A 269 15.24 11.53 -9.55
CA ASN A 269 15.51 10.57 -10.60
C ASN A 269 16.50 9.53 -10.08
N PHE A 270 16.02 8.34 -9.74
CA PHE A 270 16.84 7.35 -9.04
C PHE A 270 17.57 8.00 -7.85
N ASN A 271 18.78 7.58 -7.49
CA ASN A 271 19.51 8.17 -6.37
C ASN A 271 20.44 9.33 -6.84
N THR A 272 19.85 10.41 -7.34
CA THR A 272 20.62 11.55 -7.90
C THR A 272 20.31 12.89 -7.26
N ASP A 273 19.27 13.01 -6.42
CA ASP A 273 18.77 14.28 -5.88
C ASP A 273 18.35 15.30 -6.95
N LEU A 274 18.07 14.86 -8.19
CA LEU A 274 17.65 15.71 -9.30
C LEU A 274 16.33 15.22 -9.88
N THR A 275 15.43 16.14 -10.22
CA THR A 275 14.20 15.82 -10.96
C THR A 275 13.89 16.93 -11.96
N ASN A 276 13.32 16.55 -13.11
CA ASN A 276 12.77 17.49 -14.09
C ASN A 276 11.27 17.75 -13.87
N TYR A 277 10.64 16.95 -13.00
CA TYR A 277 9.20 16.96 -12.78
C TYR A 277 8.85 17.58 -11.43
N SER A 278 7.67 18.20 -11.39
CA SER A 278 7.05 18.78 -10.20
C SER A 278 5.53 18.65 -10.33
N HIS A 279 4.80 18.99 -9.28
CA HIS A 279 3.34 19.00 -9.33
C HIS A 279 2.76 20.22 -8.59
N THR A 280 1.51 20.56 -8.91
CA THR A 280 0.74 21.52 -8.12
C THR A 280 0.20 20.88 -6.85
N ALA A 281 -0.21 21.70 -5.88
CA ALA A 281 -0.97 21.21 -4.73
C ALA A 281 -2.23 20.47 -5.19
N ILE A 282 -2.49 19.32 -4.59
CA ILE A 282 -3.70 18.53 -4.84
C ILE A 282 -4.91 19.20 -4.19
N VAL A 283 -6.05 19.11 -4.87
CA VAL A 283 -7.32 19.63 -4.36
C VAL A 283 -8.31 18.48 -4.25
N HIS A 284 -8.79 18.23 -3.03
CA HIS A 284 -9.82 17.23 -2.73
C HIS A 284 -11.19 17.89 -2.59
N LYS A 285 -12.24 17.24 -3.11
CA LYS A 285 -13.61 17.74 -3.06
C LYS A 285 -14.65 16.64 -2.91
N THR A 286 -15.76 16.96 -2.25
CA THR A 286 -16.96 16.11 -2.22
C THR A 286 -17.62 16.03 -3.62
N PRO A 287 -18.55 15.08 -3.86
CA PRO A 287 -19.40 15.08 -5.05
C PRO A 287 -20.19 16.39 -5.24
N THR A 288 -20.45 17.11 -4.16
CA THR A 288 -21.15 18.41 -4.15
C THR A 288 -20.20 19.62 -4.28
N ASN A 289 -18.93 19.38 -4.62
CA ASN A 289 -17.91 20.39 -4.89
C ASN A 289 -17.50 21.22 -3.65
N ILE A 290 -17.68 20.67 -2.45
CA ILE A 290 -17.15 21.22 -1.21
C ILE A 290 -15.69 20.80 -1.08
N THR A 291 -14.78 21.73 -0.77
CA THR A 291 -13.36 21.42 -0.56
C THR A 291 -13.15 20.61 0.70
N LEU A 292 -12.42 19.49 0.57
CA LEU A 292 -11.98 18.64 1.67
C LEU A 292 -10.52 18.96 2.02
N PRO A 293 -10.11 18.81 3.29
CA PRO A 293 -8.73 19.05 3.70
C PRO A 293 -7.76 17.96 3.18
N SER A 294 -8.24 16.73 3.01
CA SER A 294 -7.48 15.57 2.56
C SER A 294 -8.43 14.48 2.04
N VAL A 295 -7.91 13.28 1.73
CA VAL A 295 -8.72 12.13 1.35
C VAL A 295 -9.68 11.74 2.49
N GLU A 296 -10.98 11.79 2.21
CA GLU A 296 -12.02 11.41 3.17
C GLU A 296 -12.28 9.90 3.17
N ILE A 297 -12.40 9.31 4.36
CA ILE A 297 -12.83 7.93 4.58
C ILE A 297 -14.34 7.83 4.34
N SER A 298 -14.74 7.64 3.09
CA SER A 298 -16.15 7.58 2.70
C SER A 298 -16.42 6.57 1.58
N GLN A 299 -17.68 6.14 1.49
CA GLN A 299 -18.21 5.38 0.35
C GLN A 299 -18.59 6.29 -0.82
N ASN A 300 -18.62 7.61 -0.61
CA ASN A 300 -18.88 8.59 -1.65
C ASN A 300 -17.67 8.76 -2.56
N LEU A 301 -17.92 9.15 -3.82
CA LEU A 301 -16.88 9.46 -4.80
C LEU A 301 -16.34 10.86 -4.58
N ASN A 302 -15.30 10.98 -3.76
CA ASN A 302 -14.62 12.26 -3.54
C ASN A 302 -13.60 12.51 -4.64
N THR A 303 -13.61 13.67 -5.27
CA THR A 303 -12.75 14.02 -6.41
C THR A 303 -11.42 14.58 -5.94
N PHE A 304 -10.33 14.22 -6.62
CA PHE A 304 -9.04 14.88 -6.50
C PHE A 304 -8.56 15.44 -7.85
N THR A 305 -7.78 16.51 -7.83
CA THR A 305 -7.18 17.11 -9.03
C THR A 305 -5.83 17.76 -8.72
N PHE A 306 -4.86 17.56 -9.62
CA PHE A 306 -3.56 18.25 -9.61
C PHE A 306 -2.93 18.25 -11.00
N ASP A 307 -1.96 19.11 -11.25
CA ASP A 307 -1.18 19.15 -12.48
C ASP A 307 0.23 18.65 -12.22
N VAL A 308 0.79 17.86 -13.15
CA VAL A 308 2.20 17.47 -13.19
C VAL A 308 2.87 18.28 -14.28
N VAL A 309 4.02 18.86 -13.95
CA VAL A 309 4.76 19.80 -14.79
C VAL A 309 6.20 19.33 -14.94
N ASN A 310 6.69 19.26 -16.18
CA ASN A 310 8.10 19.14 -16.47
C ASN A 310 8.62 20.49 -17.01
N THR A 311 9.66 21.06 -16.38
CA THR A 311 10.16 22.39 -16.77
C THR A 311 11.40 22.36 -17.67
N THR A 312 12.00 21.18 -17.85
CA THR A 312 13.26 21.03 -18.59
C THR A 312 12.98 20.60 -20.03
N ASP A 313 12.07 19.64 -20.21
CA ASP A 313 11.81 18.97 -21.49
C ASP A 313 10.30 18.90 -21.81
N ALA A 314 9.94 18.03 -22.76
CA ALA A 314 8.59 17.86 -23.28
C ALA A 314 8.17 16.37 -23.30
N PRO A 315 8.15 15.68 -22.14
CA PRO A 315 8.02 14.23 -22.06
C PRO A 315 6.59 13.71 -22.27
N PHE A 316 5.58 14.58 -22.20
CA PHE A 316 4.18 14.15 -22.27
C PHE A 316 3.71 14.05 -23.72
N VAL A 317 3.25 12.86 -24.09
CA VAL A 317 2.73 12.53 -25.41
C VAL A 317 1.46 11.70 -25.23
N ILE A 318 0.37 12.17 -25.82
CA ILE A 318 -0.94 11.51 -25.79
C ILE A 318 -0.82 10.09 -26.35
N ASN A 319 -1.37 9.11 -25.64
CA ASN A 319 -1.39 7.68 -25.96
C ASN A 319 0.00 7.02 -26.06
N SER A 320 1.04 7.64 -25.50
CA SER A 320 2.41 7.12 -25.53
C SER A 320 3.05 7.12 -24.14
N THR A 321 3.10 8.28 -23.47
CA THR A 321 3.69 8.39 -22.13
C THR A 321 2.88 7.60 -21.11
N LEU A 322 3.51 6.62 -20.46
CA LEU A 322 2.91 5.86 -19.37
C LEU A 322 3.18 6.55 -18.02
N PHE A 323 2.23 6.43 -17.11
CA PHE A 323 2.38 6.84 -15.71
C PHE A 323 1.72 5.84 -14.77
N VAL A 324 2.17 5.83 -13.51
CA VAL A 324 1.47 5.14 -12.43
C VAL A 324 1.01 6.16 -11.39
N LEU A 325 -0.29 6.17 -11.11
CA LEU A 325 -0.82 6.84 -9.91
C LEU A 325 -0.91 5.81 -8.78
N GLY A 326 -0.29 6.12 -7.64
CA GLY A 326 -0.28 5.28 -6.45
C GLY A 326 -1.05 5.92 -5.29
N PHE A 327 -1.67 5.07 -4.47
CA PHE A 327 -2.16 5.38 -3.14
C PHE A 327 -1.63 4.33 -2.17
N SER A 328 -1.22 4.77 -0.98
CA SER A 328 -0.78 3.87 0.08
C SER A 328 -1.10 4.45 1.46
N LEU A 329 -1.50 3.60 2.38
CA LEU A 329 -1.64 3.91 3.80
C LEU A 329 -0.27 3.90 4.47
N LEU A 330 0.00 4.83 5.37
CA LEU A 330 1.21 4.95 6.17
C LEU A 330 0.89 4.59 7.63
N SER A 331 0.58 3.32 7.84
CA SER A 331 0.07 2.80 9.12
C SER A 331 1.14 2.70 10.21
N ASP A 332 0.71 2.45 11.44
CA ASP A 332 1.62 2.12 12.55
C ASP A 332 2.19 0.69 12.40
N GLU A 333 3.30 0.37 13.07
CA GLU A 333 4.02 -0.91 12.90
C GLU A 333 3.14 -2.14 13.11
N ILE A 334 2.23 -2.06 14.08
CA ILE A 334 1.32 -3.17 14.39
C ILE A 334 0.40 -3.53 13.22
N ASP A 335 0.05 -2.55 12.39
CA ASP A 335 -0.87 -2.74 11.26
C ASP A 335 -0.12 -3.24 10.03
N TYR A 336 1.09 -2.73 9.77
CA TYR A 336 1.85 -3.12 8.57
C TYR A 336 2.70 -4.39 8.73
N THR A 337 2.84 -4.91 9.95
CA THR A 337 3.53 -6.17 10.25
C THR A 337 2.60 -7.37 10.45
N ASP A 338 1.30 -7.24 10.14
CA ASP A 338 0.35 -8.37 10.20
C ASP A 338 0.79 -9.49 9.25
N ALA A 339 1.27 -10.59 9.85
CA ALA A 339 1.80 -11.75 9.14
C ALA A 339 0.76 -12.51 8.30
N THR A 340 -0.53 -12.18 8.42
CA THR A 340 -1.61 -12.84 7.67
C THR A 340 -1.93 -12.18 6.33
N LYS A 341 -1.42 -10.96 6.11
CA LYS A 341 -1.64 -10.09 4.96
C LYS A 341 -0.34 -9.82 4.20
N THR A 342 -0.42 -9.62 2.89
CA THR A 342 0.76 -9.22 2.07
C THR A 342 1.14 -7.77 2.31
N VAL A 343 2.28 -7.34 1.78
CA VAL A 343 2.70 -5.92 1.84
C VAL A 343 1.62 -5.01 1.25
N GLU A 344 1.06 -5.37 0.11
CA GLU A 344 0.03 -4.59 -0.58
C GLU A 344 -1.26 -4.50 0.23
N GLU A 345 -1.64 -5.58 0.92
CA GLU A 345 -2.82 -5.61 1.80
C GLU A 345 -2.60 -4.79 3.09
N ASN A 346 -1.40 -4.85 3.67
CA ASN A 346 -1.06 -4.14 4.91
C ASN A 346 -0.98 -2.63 4.72
N PHE A 347 -0.36 -2.20 3.62
CA PHE A 347 -0.21 -0.79 3.28
C PHE A 347 -1.36 -0.28 2.38
N TYR A 348 -2.38 -1.09 2.09
CA TYR A 348 -3.49 -0.69 1.22
C TYR A 348 -3.00 -0.12 -0.12
N ILE A 349 -1.94 -0.71 -0.68
CA ILE A 349 -1.29 -0.23 -1.89
C ILE A 349 -2.23 -0.42 -3.07
N ASP A 350 -2.64 0.70 -3.68
CA ASP A 350 -3.40 0.72 -4.92
C ASP A 350 -2.59 1.47 -5.98
N ARG A 351 -2.49 0.88 -7.17
CA ARG A 351 -1.65 1.39 -8.26
C ARG A 351 -2.42 1.28 -9.56
N ILE A 352 -2.52 2.40 -10.27
CA ILE A 352 -3.16 2.46 -11.58
C ILE A 352 -2.11 2.86 -12.62
N LEU A 353 -1.80 1.93 -13.52
CA LEU A 353 -0.98 2.19 -14.70
C LEU A 353 -1.87 2.66 -15.85
N MET A 354 -1.56 3.82 -16.42
CA MET A 354 -2.32 4.42 -17.52
C MET A 354 -1.40 5.16 -18.50
N LEU A 355 -1.95 5.45 -19.68
CA LEU A 355 -1.33 6.35 -20.64
C LEU A 355 -1.82 7.78 -20.40
N VAL A 356 -0.96 8.76 -20.64
CA VAL A 356 -1.37 10.16 -20.78
C VAL A 356 -2.38 10.24 -21.94
N ASP A 357 -3.52 10.85 -21.67
CA ASP A 357 -4.63 10.97 -22.59
C ASP A 357 -5.20 12.42 -22.53
N ASN A 358 -6.32 12.66 -23.20
CA ASN A 358 -7.01 13.93 -23.21
C ASN A 358 -8.44 13.82 -22.63
N GLY A 359 -8.55 13.20 -21.46
CA GLY A 359 -9.78 13.06 -20.68
C GLY A 359 -10.77 12.01 -21.21
N THR A 360 -10.33 11.09 -22.08
CA THR A 360 -11.24 10.13 -22.75
C THR A 360 -11.27 8.76 -22.09
N SER A 361 -10.14 8.34 -21.52
CA SER A 361 -9.96 7.07 -20.83
C SER A 361 -9.98 7.25 -19.33
N THR A 362 -10.53 6.25 -18.63
CA THR A 362 -10.55 6.20 -17.17
C THR A 362 -9.99 4.87 -16.66
N GLY A 363 -9.17 4.92 -15.63
CA GLY A 363 -8.66 3.78 -14.88
C GLY A 363 -9.38 3.63 -13.54
N ASN A 364 -9.50 2.39 -13.09
CA ASN A 364 -10.09 2.05 -11.79
C ASN A 364 -9.18 1.05 -11.08
N GLY A 365 -8.77 1.38 -9.87
CA GLY A 365 -8.08 0.53 -8.91
C GLY A 365 -9.06 0.08 -7.82
N TYR A 366 -8.54 -0.30 -6.66
CA TYR A 366 -9.35 -0.67 -5.50
C TYR A 366 -9.98 0.55 -4.81
N TYR A 367 -9.20 1.60 -4.56
CA TYR A 367 -9.61 2.83 -3.86
C TYR A 367 -9.64 4.04 -4.79
N LEU A 368 -8.76 4.06 -5.80
CA LEU A 368 -8.72 5.07 -6.85
C LEU A 368 -9.74 4.70 -7.94
N LYS A 369 -10.66 5.60 -8.28
CA LYS A 369 -11.72 5.41 -9.29
C LYS A 369 -11.71 6.52 -10.33
N ASN A 370 -12.17 6.21 -11.54
CA ASN A 370 -12.31 7.16 -12.65
C ASN A 370 -11.07 8.05 -12.90
N VAL A 371 -9.87 7.51 -12.65
CA VAL A 371 -8.63 8.25 -12.82
C VAL A 371 -8.44 8.52 -14.31
N ASN A 372 -8.20 9.76 -14.68
CA ASN A 372 -7.95 10.19 -16.04
C ASN A 372 -6.87 11.27 -16.06
N THR A 373 -6.35 11.50 -17.26
CA THR A 373 -5.42 12.59 -17.54
C THR A 373 -5.97 13.48 -18.64
N GLU A 374 -5.79 14.80 -18.50
CA GLU A 374 -6.04 15.81 -19.51
C GLU A 374 -4.70 16.40 -19.96
N PHE A 375 -4.36 16.18 -21.23
CA PHE A 375 -3.18 16.74 -21.85
C PHE A 375 -3.36 18.26 -22.07
N ILE A 376 -2.62 19.06 -21.30
CA ILE A 376 -2.62 20.52 -21.44
C ILE A 376 -1.54 20.96 -22.44
N SER A 377 -0.34 20.39 -22.33
CA SER A 377 0.78 20.62 -23.24
C SER A 377 1.80 19.48 -23.11
N SER A 378 2.82 19.47 -23.97
CA SER A 378 3.90 18.47 -23.90
C SER A 378 4.73 18.54 -22.60
N SER A 379 4.55 19.59 -21.80
CA SER A 379 5.24 19.81 -20.53
C SER A 379 4.28 19.83 -19.32
N VAL A 380 2.97 19.70 -19.54
CA VAL A 380 1.96 19.74 -18.46
C VAL A 380 0.82 18.77 -18.73
N VAL A 381 0.53 17.91 -17.76
CA VAL A 381 -0.66 17.05 -17.74
C VAL A 381 -1.46 17.29 -16.47
N ARG A 382 -2.79 17.36 -16.58
CA ARG A 382 -3.69 17.40 -15.44
C ARG A 382 -4.16 16.00 -15.11
N VAL A 383 -4.08 15.61 -13.84
CA VAL A 383 -4.58 14.34 -13.32
C VAL A 383 -5.85 14.60 -12.54
N THR A 384 -6.91 13.87 -12.85
CA THR A 384 -8.18 13.92 -12.09
C THR A 384 -8.65 12.51 -11.80
N GLY A 385 -9.25 12.29 -10.64
CA GLY A 385 -9.86 11.02 -10.30
C GLY A 385 -10.73 11.12 -9.07
N ASN A 386 -11.16 9.98 -8.57
CA ASN A 386 -11.96 9.86 -7.37
C ASN A 386 -11.34 8.90 -6.36
N PHE A 387 -11.60 9.13 -5.08
CA PHE A 387 -11.45 8.15 -4.01
C PHE A 387 -12.81 7.58 -3.63
N GLN A 388 -12.82 6.27 -3.38
CA GLN A 388 -13.96 5.56 -2.82
C GLN A 388 -13.49 4.34 -2.04
N PHE A 389 -13.92 4.24 -0.78
CA PHE A 389 -13.66 3.07 0.06
C PHE A 389 -14.89 2.16 0.12
N SER A 390 -14.69 0.85 0.32
CA SER A 390 -15.79 -0.06 0.58
C SER A 390 -16.35 0.15 1.99
N ALA A 391 -17.58 -0.30 2.27
CA ALA A 391 -18.14 -0.24 3.63
C ALA A 391 -17.27 -0.94 4.70
N GLY A 392 -16.60 -2.04 4.31
CA GLY A 392 -15.65 -2.74 5.17
C GLY A 392 -14.40 -1.92 5.46
N ASP A 393 -13.84 -1.29 4.43
CA ASP A 393 -12.66 -0.43 4.56
C ASP A 393 -12.94 0.81 5.38
N VAL A 394 -14.10 1.46 5.19
CA VAL A 394 -14.52 2.60 6.03
C VAL A 394 -14.55 2.19 7.50
N THR A 395 -15.15 1.04 7.82
CA THR A 395 -15.21 0.54 9.20
C THR A 395 -13.81 0.29 9.77
N TYR A 396 -12.93 -0.33 8.99
CA TYR A 396 -11.57 -0.64 9.41
C TYR A 396 -10.70 0.62 9.58
N LEU A 397 -10.62 1.47 8.55
CA LEU A 397 -9.79 2.67 8.53
C LEU A 397 -10.23 3.69 9.58
N SER A 398 -11.54 3.84 9.82
CA SER A 398 -12.05 4.70 10.90
C SER A 398 -11.62 4.23 12.29
N ALA A 399 -11.35 2.93 12.48
CA ALA A 399 -10.94 2.35 13.75
C ALA A 399 -9.42 2.39 14.01
N LEU A 400 -8.58 2.62 13.00
CA LEU A 400 -7.12 2.65 13.14
C LEU A 400 -6.64 3.82 14.02
N SER A 401 -5.51 3.65 14.71
CA SER A 401 -4.86 4.74 15.45
C SER A 401 -4.15 5.71 14.50
N GLY A 402 -3.26 5.19 13.66
CA GLY A 402 -2.57 5.93 12.60
C GLY A 402 -3.35 5.88 11.30
N LYS A 403 -3.89 7.03 10.88
CA LYS A 403 -4.70 7.15 9.66
C LYS A 403 -3.99 8.01 8.62
N ARG A 404 -2.72 7.75 8.34
CA ARG A 404 -1.95 8.54 7.38
C ARG A 404 -1.93 7.88 6.03
N TYR A 405 -1.78 8.66 4.97
CA TYR A 405 -1.60 8.14 3.62
C TYR A 405 -0.54 8.93 2.87
N CYS A 406 -0.08 8.36 1.76
CA CYS A 406 0.56 9.10 0.69
C CYS A 406 -0.07 8.76 -0.66
N MET A 407 0.01 9.72 -1.58
CA MET A 407 -0.28 9.53 -3.00
C MET A 407 0.99 9.80 -3.79
N THR A 408 1.20 9.01 -4.83
CA THR A 408 2.40 9.10 -5.66
C THR A 408 2.06 9.15 -7.13
N PHE A 409 2.92 9.83 -7.92
CA PHE A 409 2.81 9.86 -9.37
C PHE A 409 4.17 9.52 -9.97
N ASP A 410 4.25 8.35 -10.60
CA ASP A 410 5.47 7.84 -11.21
C ASP A 410 5.40 7.99 -12.73
N VAL A 411 6.43 8.57 -13.31
CA VAL A 411 6.44 8.94 -14.74
C VAL A 411 7.86 8.98 -15.29
N VAL A 412 7.97 8.80 -16.60
CA VAL A 412 9.22 8.84 -17.36
C VAL A 412 8.96 9.36 -18.78
N ASP A 413 9.95 9.99 -19.38
CA ASP A 413 9.98 10.25 -20.82
C ASP A 413 10.12 8.92 -21.59
N ASP A 414 9.09 8.56 -22.34
CA ASP A 414 8.99 7.28 -23.05
C ASP A 414 9.97 7.16 -24.25
N SER A 415 10.60 8.27 -24.64
CA SER A 415 11.67 8.28 -25.64
C SER A 415 13.02 7.79 -25.07
N LEU A 416 13.15 7.72 -23.74
CA LEU A 416 14.37 7.31 -23.05
C LEU A 416 14.34 5.82 -22.69
N THR A 417 15.48 5.16 -22.88
CA THR A 417 15.72 3.79 -22.41
C THR A 417 16.17 3.81 -20.96
N ILE A 418 15.98 2.69 -20.24
CA ILE A 418 16.25 2.56 -18.80
C ILE A 418 17.60 3.15 -18.32
N ASP A 419 18.68 3.01 -19.10
CA ASP A 419 20.02 3.51 -18.73
C ASP A 419 20.14 5.05 -18.67
N ASN A 420 19.27 5.77 -19.37
CA ASN A 420 19.25 7.23 -19.45
C ASN A 420 17.89 7.81 -19.05
N ALA A 421 17.01 7.00 -18.45
CA ALA A 421 15.65 7.38 -18.14
C ALA A 421 15.61 8.49 -17.09
N ASP A 422 14.74 9.47 -17.27
CA ASP A 422 14.47 10.57 -16.33
C ASP A 422 13.34 10.22 -15.34
N ARG A 423 13.09 8.91 -15.14
CA ARG A 423 12.00 8.39 -14.31
C ARG A 423 12.06 8.94 -12.89
N VAL A 424 10.91 9.34 -12.35
CA VAL A 424 10.77 9.81 -10.96
C VAL A 424 9.44 9.35 -10.39
N THR A 425 9.43 9.04 -9.10
CA THR A 425 8.20 8.86 -8.32
C THR A 425 7.97 10.10 -7.46
N LEU A 426 7.01 10.93 -7.86
CA LEU A 426 6.66 12.16 -7.16
C LEU A 426 5.77 11.87 -5.95
N LEU A 427 6.00 12.53 -4.82
CA LEU A 427 5.10 12.51 -3.68
C LEU A 427 4.04 13.61 -3.83
N VAL A 428 2.88 13.27 -4.40
CA VAL A 428 1.87 14.29 -4.77
C VAL A 428 0.98 14.72 -3.60
N ASP A 429 0.82 13.86 -2.60
CA ASP A 429 0.08 14.16 -1.37
C ASP A 429 0.56 13.27 -0.23
N ALA A 430 0.55 13.79 0.99
CA ALA A 430 0.78 13.03 2.22
C ALA A 430 0.08 13.75 3.38
N ASN A 431 -0.90 13.09 3.99
CA ASN A 431 -1.68 13.68 5.07
C ASN A 431 -2.34 12.61 5.96
N ASP A 432 -3.00 13.05 7.03
CA ASP A 432 -4.00 12.25 7.72
C ASP A 432 -5.27 12.14 6.87
N LEU A 433 -5.87 10.96 6.81
CA LEU A 433 -7.19 10.69 6.25
C LEU A 433 -8.24 11.49 7.03
N TYR A 434 -9.15 12.12 6.29
CA TYR A 434 -10.22 12.91 6.85
C TYR A 434 -11.44 12.05 7.19
N ILE A 435 -12.07 12.31 8.33
CA ILE A 435 -13.37 11.73 8.70
C ILE A 435 -14.32 12.91 8.89
N ASP A 436 -15.39 12.93 8.10
CA ASP A 436 -16.47 13.87 8.35
C ASP A 436 -17.28 13.37 9.55
N THR A 437 -17.24 14.13 10.66
CA THR A 437 -18.04 13.86 11.85
C THR A 437 -19.31 14.71 11.89
N SER A 438 -19.64 15.45 10.81
CA SER A 438 -20.87 16.22 10.75
C SER A 438 -22.08 15.29 10.56
N ASN A 439 -23.13 15.53 11.35
CA ASN A 439 -24.39 14.78 11.29
C ASN A 439 -25.55 15.78 11.09
N ASP A 440 -25.94 16.01 9.84
CA ASP A 440 -27.02 16.94 9.48
C ASP A 440 -28.40 16.53 10.04
N GLY A 441 -28.56 15.27 10.48
CA GLY A 441 -29.80 14.74 11.06
C GLY A 441 -29.93 14.92 12.57
N LEU A 442 -28.92 15.49 13.23
CA LEU A 442 -28.82 15.53 14.70
C LEU A 442 -29.92 16.41 15.35
N ILE A 443 -30.42 17.42 14.64
CA ILE A 443 -31.42 18.37 15.16
C ILE A 443 -32.54 18.59 14.14
N VAL A 444 -33.79 18.42 14.57
CA VAL A 444 -35.00 18.72 13.78
C VAL A 444 -35.83 19.77 14.51
N PHE A 445 -36.31 20.78 13.77
CA PHE A 445 -37.16 21.84 14.30
C PHE A 445 -38.61 21.69 13.81
N ASP A 446 -39.55 21.77 14.74
CA ASP A 446 -40.98 21.92 14.48
C ASP A 446 -41.45 23.26 15.05
N THR A 447 -41.67 24.25 14.19
CA THR A 447 -41.98 25.62 14.59
C THR A 447 -43.39 26.00 14.21
N THR A 448 -44.15 26.47 15.20
CA THR A 448 -45.55 26.88 15.06
C THR A 448 -45.80 28.23 15.74
N ILE A 449 -46.89 28.87 15.33
CA ILE A 449 -47.36 30.14 15.87
C ILE A 449 -48.52 29.86 16.83
N VAL A 450 -48.40 30.38 18.04
CA VAL A 450 -49.44 30.34 19.07
C VAL A 450 -50.02 31.73 19.22
N THR A 451 -51.29 31.89 18.84
CA THR A 451 -52.03 33.17 18.89
C THR A 451 -52.78 33.35 20.21
N MET A 452 -53.08 34.60 20.57
CA MET A 452 -53.91 34.91 21.74
C MET A 452 -55.36 34.46 21.47
N ALA A 453 -55.79 33.39 22.13
CA ALA A 453 -57.19 33.06 22.34
C ALA A 453 -57.32 32.42 23.73
N ASP A 454 -58.47 32.60 24.38
CA ASP A 454 -58.76 32.27 25.78
C ASP A 454 -58.61 30.77 26.21
N GLN A 455 -57.89 29.91 25.48
CA GLN A 455 -57.65 28.48 25.77
C GLN A 455 -56.31 27.98 25.16
N PRO A 456 -55.69 26.90 25.70
CA PRO A 456 -54.42 26.38 25.17
C PRO A 456 -54.58 25.88 23.73
N GLN A 457 -54.01 26.58 22.76
CA GLN A 457 -54.17 26.28 21.34
C GLN A 457 -53.09 25.34 20.79
N THR A 458 -53.49 24.56 19.78
CA THR A 458 -52.60 23.90 18.83
C THR A 458 -51.97 24.98 17.94
N GLY A 459 -50.64 24.98 17.80
CA GLY A 459 -49.95 25.98 16.98
C GLY A 459 -50.31 25.87 15.50
N VAL A 460 -50.25 27.00 14.79
CA VAL A 460 -50.52 27.10 13.34
C VAL A 460 -49.26 27.54 12.59
N LEU A 461 -49.13 27.16 11.32
CA LEU A 461 -47.95 27.54 10.51
C LEU A 461 -48.02 28.97 9.96
N THR A 462 -49.24 29.48 9.77
CA THR A 462 -49.48 30.83 9.28
C THR A 462 -50.60 31.47 10.09
N THR A 463 -50.50 32.77 10.34
CA THR A 463 -51.55 33.56 10.96
C THR A 463 -51.59 34.95 10.35
N GLU A 464 -52.78 35.54 10.35
CA GLU A 464 -52.92 36.98 10.22
C GLU A 464 -52.77 37.60 11.61
N ALA A 465 -52.19 38.81 11.69
CA ALA A 465 -51.99 39.51 12.95
C ALA A 465 -52.18 41.02 12.75
N PHE A 466 -52.77 41.66 13.75
CA PHE A 466 -52.94 43.10 13.78
C PHE A 466 -51.70 43.82 14.34
N PRO A 467 -51.50 45.11 13.99
CA PRO A 467 -50.53 46.06 14.55
C PRO A 467 -50.27 46.11 16.07
N THR A 468 -51.00 45.37 16.88
CA THR A 468 -50.90 45.35 18.34
C THR A 468 -50.97 43.93 18.92
N ASP A 469 -51.07 42.92 18.06
CA ASP A 469 -51.22 41.54 18.53
C ASP A 469 -49.91 41.05 19.11
N ALA A 470 -50.02 40.29 20.21
CA ALA A 470 -48.92 39.48 20.69
C ALA A 470 -49.14 38.04 20.23
N ILE A 471 -48.07 37.41 19.76
CA ILE A 471 -48.04 35.98 19.45
C ILE A 471 -46.81 35.36 20.06
N VAL A 472 -46.81 34.04 20.21
CA VAL A 472 -45.62 33.27 20.59
C VAL A 472 -45.24 32.39 19.42
N ILE A 473 -43.99 32.48 19.01
CA ILE A 473 -43.39 31.48 18.12
C ILE A 473 -42.88 30.35 19.01
N ARG A 474 -43.47 29.17 18.88
CA ARG A 474 -43.05 27.97 19.59
C ARG A 474 -42.23 27.09 18.64
N SER A 475 -40.99 26.83 18.98
CA SER A 475 -40.14 25.86 18.30
C SER A 475 -39.88 24.66 19.21
N ILE A 476 -40.34 23.48 18.80
CA ILE A 476 -39.95 22.21 19.39
C ILE A 476 -38.71 21.70 18.64
N ILE A 477 -37.67 21.37 19.38
CA ILE A 477 -36.41 20.87 18.87
C ILE A 477 -36.31 19.40 19.26
N ALA A 478 -36.29 18.51 18.29
CA ALA A 478 -35.93 17.11 18.50
C ALA A 478 -34.43 16.96 18.26
N TYR A 479 -33.71 16.47 19.27
CA TYR A 479 -32.28 16.26 19.23
C TYR A 479 -31.98 14.77 19.39
N ASP A 480 -31.37 14.14 18.38
CA ASP A 480 -30.92 12.76 18.46
C ASP A 480 -29.63 12.70 19.26
N TYR A 481 -29.68 12.06 20.43
CA TYR A 481 -28.56 12.10 21.37
C TYR A 481 -27.38 11.27 20.88
N GLU A 482 -26.22 11.93 20.89
CA GLU A 482 -24.93 11.31 20.77
C GLU A 482 -24.08 11.64 22.00
N ILE A 483 -23.21 10.70 22.38
CA ILE A 483 -22.27 10.91 23.48
C ILE A 483 -21.37 12.12 23.17
N ASN A 484 -21.12 12.96 24.17
CA ASN A 484 -20.28 14.16 24.12
C ASN A 484 -20.79 15.33 23.25
N THR A 485 -22.07 15.38 22.87
CA THR A 485 -22.62 16.59 22.26
C THR A 485 -23.05 17.62 23.33
N ASP A 486 -22.91 18.91 22.99
CA ASP A 486 -23.25 20.03 23.87
C ASP A 486 -23.93 21.18 23.12
N PHE A 487 -25.00 21.72 23.70
CA PHE A 487 -25.55 23.01 23.25
C PHE A 487 -24.73 24.14 23.87
N THR A 488 -24.01 24.90 23.05
CA THR A 488 -23.23 26.07 23.51
C THR A 488 -24.09 27.33 23.55
N SER A 489 -24.97 27.50 22.58
CA SER A 489 -25.89 28.64 22.50
C SER A 489 -27.13 28.31 21.67
N ILE A 490 -28.20 29.06 21.92
CA ILE A 490 -29.40 29.07 21.08
C ILE A 490 -29.66 30.52 20.65
N ARG A 491 -29.98 30.74 19.37
CA ARG A 491 -30.40 32.04 18.87
C ARG A 491 -31.76 31.94 18.20
N ALA A 492 -32.76 32.60 18.78
CA ALA A 492 -34.06 32.81 18.14
C ALA A 492 -34.03 34.11 17.34
N LYS A 493 -34.61 34.11 16.13
CA LYS A 493 -34.72 35.28 15.26
C LYS A 493 -36.10 35.37 14.63
N ILE A 494 -36.56 36.59 14.43
CA ILE A 494 -37.66 36.92 13.53
C ILE A 494 -37.04 37.62 12.34
N ILE A 495 -37.31 37.11 11.15
CA ILE A 495 -36.78 37.62 9.89
C ILE A 495 -37.97 38.07 9.05
N ALA A 496 -37.94 39.29 8.55
CA ALA A 496 -38.85 39.73 7.50
C ALA A 496 -38.19 39.49 6.15
N GLU A 497 -38.94 38.92 5.22
CA GLU A 497 -38.50 38.65 3.85
C GLU A 497 -39.56 39.18 2.88
N ASN A 498 -39.13 39.84 1.81
CA ASN A 498 -40.03 40.27 0.75
C ASN A 498 -40.18 39.18 -0.33
N SER A 499 -41.10 39.37 -1.27
CA SER A 499 -41.32 38.40 -2.36
C SER A 499 -40.15 38.28 -3.36
N THR A 500 -39.13 39.13 -3.26
CA THR A 500 -37.91 39.09 -4.08
C THR A 500 -36.74 38.41 -3.37
N GLY A 501 -36.91 37.97 -2.11
CA GLY A 501 -35.91 37.28 -1.32
C GLY A 501 -34.99 38.19 -0.50
N ASP A 502 -35.21 39.50 -0.49
CA ASP A 502 -34.48 40.39 0.41
C ASP A 502 -35.03 40.22 1.83
N SER A 503 -34.13 40.04 2.79
CA SER A 503 -34.49 39.83 4.19
C SER A 503 -33.65 40.64 5.17
N PHE A 504 -34.19 40.88 6.35
CA PHE A 504 -33.47 41.48 7.47
C PHE A 504 -34.07 41.01 8.81
N ASP A 505 -33.24 41.04 9.86
CA ASP A 505 -33.63 40.64 11.21
C ASP A 505 -34.53 41.73 11.85
N LEU A 506 -35.74 41.35 12.27
CA LEU A 506 -36.67 42.21 13.02
C LEU A 506 -36.41 42.17 14.52
N ASP A 507 -36.08 40.99 15.01
CA ASP A 507 -35.78 40.74 16.41
C ASP A 507 -34.88 39.52 16.52
N SER A 508 -33.98 39.52 17.50
CA SER A 508 -33.15 38.37 17.79
C SER A 508 -32.83 38.30 19.27
N PHE A 509 -32.74 37.08 19.77
CA PHE A 509 -32.34 36.83 21.15
C PHE A 509 -31.42 35.62 21.20
N SER A 510 -30.30 35.75 21.90
CA SER A 510 -29.30 34.68 22.04
C SER A 510 -29.17 34.26 23.50
N PHE A 511 -29.24 32.96 23.74
CA PHE A 511 -28.99 32.32 25.02
C PHE A 511 -27.61 31.68 24.99
N ASN A 512 -26.81 31.96 26.01
CA ASN A 512 -25.60 31.18 26.28
C ASN A 512 -25.98 29.97 27.14
N LEU A 513 -25.69 28.78 26.65
CA LEU A 513 -26.03 27.51 27.29
C LEU A 513 -24.81 26.80 27.89
N SER A 514 -23.61 27.37 27.78
CA SER A 514 -22.37 26.76 28.25
C SER A 514 -22.32 26.47 29.76
N THR A 515 -23.23 27.04 30.53
CA THR A 515 -23.32 26.88 32.00
C THR A 515 -24.48 25.99 32.45
N GLN A 516 -25.27 25.44 31.53
CA GLN A 516 -26.43 24.61 31.89
C GLN A 516 -25.96 23.24 32.43
N PRO A 517 -26.57 22.74 33.52
CA PRO A 517 -26.16 21.47 34.12
C PRO A 517 -26.58 20.27 33.24
N LYS A 518 -25.81 19.20 33.29
CA LYS A 518 -26.19 17.90 32.72
C LYS A 518 -26.67 16.95 33.81
N VAL A 519 -27.69 16.15 33.50
CA VAL A 519 -28.13 15.02 34.32
C VAL A 519 -28.11 13.81 33.42
N SER A 520 -27.29 12.80 33.77
CA SER A 520 -27.07 11.62 32.93
C SER A 520 -26.69 11.99 31.48
N ASP A 521 -25.72 12.92 31.34
CA ASP A 521 -25.22 13.46 30.08
C ASP A 521 -26.23 14.21 29.18
N ILE A 522 -27.47 14.39 29.64
CA ILE A 522 -28.47 15.19 28.94
C ILE A 522 -28.51 16.59 29.56
N MET A 523 -28.35 17.62 28.72
CA MET A 523 -28.38 19.01 29.16
C MET A 523 -29.77 19.39 29.68
N GLN A 524 -29.84 19.90 30.90
CA GLN A 524 -31.07 20.38 31.51
C GLN A 524 -31.15 21.89 31.29
N ILE A 525 -31.99 22.31 30.36
CA ILE A 525 -32.23 23.73 30.09
C ILE A 525 -33.56 24.11 30.72
N ASN A 526 -33.56 25.17 31.53
CA ASN A 526 -34.77 25.80 32.05
C ASN A 526 -34.52 27.30 32.23
N ILE A 527 -34.61 28.03 31.12
CA ILE A 527 -34.41 29.46 31.05
C ILE A 527 -35.77 30.12 30.93
N ASN A 528 -36.00 31.14 31.73
CA ASN A 528 -37.22 31.94 31.70
C ASN A 528 -36.81 33.41 31.87
N GLN A 529 -36.84 34.18 30.78
CA GLN A 529 -36.35 35.57 30.78
C GLN A 529 -37.43 36.55 30.33
N PRO A 530 -37.71 37.60 31.12
CA PRO A 530 -38.75 38.55 30.78
C PRO A 530 -38.37 39.41 29.57
N ARG A 531 -39.36 39.69 28.74
CA ARG A 531 -39.25 40.62 27.62
C ARG A 531 -39.61 42.03 28.10
N PRO A 532 -39.02 43.07 27.50
CA PRO A 532 -39.26 44.46 27.91
C PRO A 532 -40.68 44.97 27.59
N PHE A 533 -41.50 44.19 26.89
CA PHE A 533 -42.90 44.51 26.60
C PHE A 533 -43.81 43.51 27.30
N ILE A 534 -44.93 44.00 27.82
CA ILE A 534 -45.95 43.21 28.53
C ILE A 534 -47.22 43.23 27.67
N PRO A 535 -47.52 42.16 26.93
CA PRO A 535 -48.84 41.95 26.35
C PRO A 535 -49.86 41.80 27.50
N SER A 536 -51.04 42.39 27.38
CA SER A 536 -52.01 42.44 28.47
C SER A 536 -52.38 41.05 29.00
N GLY A 537 -52.13 40.79 30.28
CA GLY A 537 -52.90 39.90 31.15
C GLY A 537 -52.42 38.46 31.36
N GLU A 538 -51.62 37.90 30.45
CA GLU A 538 -51.25 36.47 30.47
C GLU A 538 -49.73 36.30 30.69
N ASP A 539 -49.32 35.46 31.64
CA ASP A 539 -47.90 35.25 31.98
C ASP A 539 -47.10 34.58 30.84
N PHE A 540 -47.75 33.78 30.00
CA PHE A 540 -47.07 32.99 28.97
C PHE A 540 -46.58 33.80 27.77
N PHE A 541 -47.01 35.06 27.62
CA PHE A 541 -46.54 35.98 26.58
C PHE A 541 -45.45 36.94 27.06
N GLN A 542 -45.10 36.92 28.35
CA GLN A 542 -44.21 37.91 28.94
C GLN A 542 -42.74 37.53 28.85
N ASN A 543 -42.43 36.23 28.74
CA ASN A 543 -41.07 35.74 28.86
C ASN A 543 -40.68 34.85 27.67
N ILE A 544 -39.43 34.96 27.23
CA ILE A 544 -38.86 33.91 26.39
C ILE A 544 -38.53 32.74 27.30
N ILE A 545 -39.04 31.56 26.95
CA ILE A 545 -38.82 30.32 27.69
C ILE A 545 -38.01 29.39 26.80
N VAL A 546 -36.92 28.86 27.34
CA VAL A 546 -36.22 27.73 26.75
C VAL A 546 -36.20 26.62 27.79
N LYS A 547 -36.89 25.51 27.52
CA LYS A 547 -36.99 24.43 28.49
C LYS A 547 -36.82 23.07 27.83
N ARG A 548 -36.31 22.10 28.60
CA ARG A 548 -36.36 20.70 28.22
C ARG A 548 -37.79 20.15 28.32
N ARG A 549 -38.22 19.37 27.32
CA ARG A 549 -39.52 18.70 27.22
C ARG A 549 -39.36 17.19 27.40
N SER A 550 -38.97 16.77 28.61
CA SER A 550 -38.75 15.35 28.90
C SER A 550 -39.99 14.47 28.76
N ASP A 551 -41.17 15.08 28.69
CA ASP A 551 -42.45 14.42 28.42
C ASP A 551 -42.61 13.95 26.97
N LEU A 552 -41.82 14.49 26.04
CA LEU A 552 -41.81 14.12 24.63
C LEU A 552 -40.66 13.16 24.26
N ASP A 553 -39.70 12.96 25.16
CA ASP A 553 -38.52 12.11 24.92
C ASP A 553 -38.92 10.69 24.49
N ALA A 554 -38.30 10.19 23.42
CA ALA A 554 -38.60 8.88 22.85
C ALA A 554 -37.32 8.22 22.30
N GLY A 555 -36.92 7.10 22.89
CA GLY A 555 -35.67 6.43 22.50
C GLY A 555 -34.45 7.33 22.75
N ASN A 556 -33.72 7.66 21.68
CA ASN A 556 -32.58 8.58 21.71
C ASN A 556 -32.95 10.04 21.40
N LEU A 557 -34.22 10.32 21.08
CA LEU A 557 -34.66 11.68 20.79
C LEU A 557 -35.00 12.41 22.09
N TYR A 558 -34.29 13.50 22.34
CA TYR A 558 -34.53 14.42 23.46
C TYR A 558 -35.10 15.73 22.96
N TYR A 559 -36.11 16.23 23.65
CA TYR A 559 -36.86 17.39 23.17
C TYR A 559 -36.57 18.64 24.00
N TYR A 560 -36.48 19.77 23.30
CA TYR A 560 -36.42 21.11 23.87
C TYR A 560 -37.49 21.98 23.25
N GLU A 561 -37.99 22.95 23.99
CA GLU A 561 -38.98 23.92 23.55
C GLU A 561 -38.44 25.32 23.73
N ILE A 562 -38.60 26.14 22.70
CA ILE A 562 -38.38 27.58 22.73
C ILE A 562 -39.73 28.25 22.50
N ASP A 563 -40.23 28.96 23.50
CA ASP A 563 -41.34 29.89 23.35
C ASP A 563 -40.76 31.29 23.23
N PHE A 564 -40.92 31.90 22.06
CA PHE A 564 -40.41 33.23 21.72
C PHE A 564 -41.59 34.21 21.51
N PRO A 565 -41.99 34.97 22.54
CA PRO A 565 -43.04 35.96 22.41
C PRO A 565 -42.59 37.16 21.59
N ILE A 566 -43.48 37.60 20.71
CA ILE A 566 -43.30 38.80 19.90
C ILE A 566 -44.53 39.69 20.00
N LEU A 567 -44.28 40.99 19.88
CA LEU A 567 -45.33 41.98 19.69
C LEU A 567 -45.25 42.45 18.25
N PHE A 568 -46.33 42.26 17.49
CA PHE A 568 -46.41 42.83 16.16
C PHE A 568 -46.44 44.35 16.28
N ARG A 569 -45.38 45.00 15.79
CA ARG A 569 -45.24 46.45 15.74
C ARG A 569 -45.00 46.87 14.31
N TRP A 570 -46.06 46.92 13.52
CA TRP A 570 -46.06 47.32 12.10
C TRP A 570 -45.26 48.60 11.81
N GLU A 571 -45.01 49.48 12.79
CA GLU A 571 -44.19 50.69 12.63
C GLU A 571 -42.73 50.37 12.30
N TYR A 572 -42.14 49.31 12.88
CA TYR A 572 -40.81 48.81 12.47
C TYR A 572 -40.82 48.19 11.07
N TRP A 573 -42.01 47.83 10.60
CA TRP A 573 -42.24 47.24 9.30
C TRP A 573 -42.62 48.31 8.27
N ARG A 574 -42.92 49.53 8.70
CA ARG A 574 -43.26 50.66 7.82
C ARG A 574 -42.08 51.46 7.32
N SER A 575 -40.90 51.25 7.91
CA SER A 575 -39.64 51.59 7.24
C SER A 575 -39.35 50.67 6.03
N LEU A 576 -40.23 49.70 5.73
CA LEU A 576 -40.13 48.72 4.64
C LEU A 576 -41.10 48.95 3.48
N LEU A 577 -41.67 50.15 3.35
CA LEU A 577 -42.36 50.58 2.13
C LEU A 577 -41.56 51.65 1.40
#